data_AF-A0A2G8SVL5-F1
#
_entry.id   AF-A0A2G8SVL5-F1
#
_cell.length_a   1.000
_cell.length_b   1.000
_cell.length_c   1.000
_cell.angle_alpha   90.00
_cell.angle_beta   90.00
_cell.angle_gamma   90.00
#
_symmetry.space_group_name_H-M   'P 1'
#
loop_
_entity.id
_entity.type
_entity.pdbx_description
1 polymer ?
#
loop_
_entity_poly.entity_id
_entity_poly.type
_entity_poly.pdbx_seq_one_letter_code
_entity_poly.pdbx_strand_id
1 'polypeptide(L)'
;MHDLLIETEHSMFEIIGIIATIVILYLVVKGFMRPSFQDVEAFERNRQTGHEARKIAIEDYEVPLAYYNYSVINHMDRVKQCALEMQELSPQHYDYTWPRLLASAVLFAFQNECELYQKGIQRTIERLKSLAISEDAIAHTLAKREQANCPK
;
A
#
# COMPACT_ATOMS: atom_id res chain seq x y z
N MET A 1 38.04 40.93 -49.59
CA MET A 1 38.50 40.17 -48.41
C MET A 1 37.59 40.36 -47.19
N HIS A 2 36.67 41.34 -47.19
CA HIS A 2 35.64 41.48 -46.14
C HIS A 2 34.41 40.59 -46.36
N ASP A 3 33.98 40.35 -47.60
CA ASP A 3 32.77 39.54 -47.88
C ASP A 3 32.93 38.05 -47.53
N LEU A 4 34.15 37.50 -47.66
CA LEU A 4 34.44 36.10 -47.34
C LEU A 4 34.42 35.80 -45.83
N LEU A 5 34.67 36.81 -44.99
CA LEU A 5 34.60 36.67 -43.54
C LEU A 5 33.13 36.63 -43.06
N ILE A 6 32.26 37.42 -43.68
CA ILE A 6 30.83 37.51 -43.34
C ILE A 6 30.10 36.20 -43.69
N GLU A 7 30.42 35.59 -44.83
CA GLU A 7 29.83 34.31 -45.26
C GLU A 7 30.21 33.15 -44.32
N THR A 8 31.46 33.14 -43.81
CA THR A 8 31.91 32.13 -42.84
C THR A 8 31.28 32.31 -41.46
N GLU A 9 31.03 33.54 -41.02
CA GLU A 9 30.37 33.80 -39.74
C GLU A 9 28.91 33.37 -39.76
N HIS A 10 28.18 33.65 -40.85
CA HIS A 10 26.78 33.24 -40.99
C HIS A 10 26.61 31.72 -40.94
N SER A 11 27.52 30.98 -41.59
CA SER A 11 27.51 29.52 -41.62
C SER A 11 27.86 28.90 -40.26
N MET A 12 28.74 29.55 -39.48
CA MET A 12 29.05 29.10 -38.11
C MET A 12 27.87 29.29 -37.13
N PHE A 13 27.10 30.38 -37.25
CA PHE A 13 25.92 30.60 -36.40
C PHE A 13 24.78 29.61 -36.68
N GLU A 14 24.59 29.20 -37.94
CA GLU A 14 23.61 28.18 -38.32
C GLU A 14 23.96 26.80 -37.72
N ILE A 15 25.24 26.42 -37.76
CA ILE A 15 25.70 25.15 -37.19
C ILE A 15 25.53 25.15 -35.67
N ILE A 16 25.89 26.25 -34.99
CA ILE A 16 25.70 26.40 -33.54
C ILE A 16 24.21 26.32 -33.18
N GLY A 17 23.35 26.96 -33.98
CA GLY A 17 21.89 26.91 -33.82
C GLY A 17 21.35 25.49 -33.93
N ILE A 18 21.76 24.74 -34.95
CA ILE A 18 21.35 23.34 -35.16
C ILE A 18 21.79 22.45 -33.98
N ILE A 19 23.05 22.57 -33.55
CA ILE A 19 23.57 21.81 -32.41
C ILE A 19 22.78 22.14 -31.14
N ALA A 20 22.50 23.42 -30.87
CA ALA A 20 21.72 23.82 -29.71
C ALA A 20 20.30 23.24 -29.75
N THR A 21 19.62 23.25 -30.90
CA THR A 21 18.30 22.64 -31.03
C THR A 21 18.31 21.12 -30.82
N ILE A 22 19.33 20.41 -31.30
CA ILE A 22 19.46 18.96 -31.09
C ILE A 22 19.69 18.65 -29.61
N VAL A 23 20.52 19.44 -28.92
CA VAL A 23 20.77 19.29 -27.48
C VAL A 23 19.50 19.56 -26.67
N ILE A 24 18.75 20.62 -26.98
CA ILE A 24 17.48 20.93 -26.31
C ILE A 24 16.47 19.81 -26.56
N LEU A 25 16.33 19.34 -27.79
CA LEU A 25 15.44 18.22 -28.12
C LEU A 25 15.82 16.94 -27.36
N TYR A 26 17.11 16.62 -27.30
CA TYR A 26 17.62 15.48 -26.52
C TYR A 26 17.32 15.63 -25.03
N LEU A 27 17.50 16.83 -24.45
CA LEU A 27 17.19 17.09 -23.04
C LEU A 27 15.69 16.99 -22.74
N VAL A 28 14.83 17.45 -23.65
CA VAL A 28 13.36 17.32 -23.52
C VAL A 28 12.93 15.87 -23.61
N VAL A 29 13.42 15.10 -24.60
CA VAL A 29 13.12 13.67 -24.76
C VAL A 29 13.61 12.88 -23.55
N LYS A 30 14.83 13.15 -23.06
CA LYS A 30 15.40 12.49 -21.88
C LYS A 30 14.67 12.87 -20.58
N GLY A 31 14.18 14.11 -20.48
CA GLY A 31 13.34 14.56 -19.37
C GLY A 31 11.97 13.87 -19.35
N PHE A 32 11.35 13.70 -20.52
CA PHE A 32 10.05 13.03 -20.66
C PHE A 32 10.12 11.49 -20.52
N MET A 33 11.25 10.85 -20.82
CA MET A 33 11.42 9.39 -20.65
C MET A 33 11.87 8.96 -19.25
N ARG A 34 12.12 9.89 -18.32
CA ARG A 34 12.58 9.58 -16.96
C ARG A 34 11.51 9.21 -15.91
N PRO A 35 10.20 9.48 -16.04
CA PRO A 35 9.24 9.03 -15.04
C PRO A 35 8.68 7.67 -15.46
N SER A 36 9.16 6.56 -14.89
CA SER A 36 8.34 5.33 -14.75
C SER A 36 9.05 4.13 -14.13
N PHE A 37 10.36 3.91 -14.32
CA PHE A 37 10.95 2.64 -13.87
C PHE A 37 10.89 2.46 -12.35
N GLN A 38 11.13 3.53 -11.59
CA GLN A 38 11.09 3.51 -10.13
C GLN A 38 9.64 3.35 -9.59
N ASP A 39 8.68 3.96 -10.28
CA ASP A 39 7.26 3.88 -9.93
C ASP A 39 6.67 2.50 -10.25
N VAL A 40 7.11 1.87 -11.34
CA VAL A 40 6.69 0.50 -11.72
C VAL A 40 7.24 -0.53 -10.73
N GLU A 41 8.50 -0.43 -10.35
CA GLU A 41 9.07 -1.32 -9.32
C GLU A 41 8.40 -1.13 -7.94
N ALA A 42 8.15 0.12 -7.54
CA ALA A 42 7.44 0.42 -6.31
C ALA A 42 6.01 -0.13 -6.35
N PHE A 43 5.33 -0.01 -7.48
CA PHE A 43 4.00 -0.56 -7.70
C PHE A 43 3.98 -2.09 -7.60
N GLU A 44 4.91 -2.78 -8.24
CA GLU A 44 4.99 -4.25 -8.14
C GLU A 44 5.28 -4.73 -6.72
N ARG A 45 6.21 -4.08 -6.02
CA ARG A 45 6.49 -4.38 -4.60
C ARG A 45 5.27 -4.18 -3.72
N ASN A 46 4.52 -3.09 -3.92
CA ASN A 46 3.30 -2.80 -3.17
C ASN A 46 2.21 -3.83 -3.48
N ARG A 47 2.07 -4.24 -4.74
CA ARG A 47 1.13 -5.30 -5.15
C ARG A 47 1.46 -6.62 -4.49
N GLN A 48 2.74 -7.00 -4.47
CA GLN A 48 3.20 -8.23 -3.83
C GLN A 48 3.00 -8.19 -2.32
N THR A 49 3.31 -7.06 -1.69
CA THR A 49 3.06 -6.82 -0.26
C THR A 49 1.58 -6.99 0.08
N GLY A 50 0.68 -6.41 -0.72
CA GLY A 50 -0.76 -6.56 -0.52
C GLY A 50 -1.25 -8.00 -0.70
N HIS A 51 -0.71 -8.71 -1.68
CA HIS A 51 -1.04 -10.13 -1.90
C HIS A 51 -0.58 -11.01 -0.73
N GLU A 52 0.63 -10.80 -0.23
CA GLU A 52 1.16 -11.52 0.94
C GLU A 52 0.37 -11.17 2.21
N ALA A 53 0.02 -9.90 2.43
CA ALA A 53 -0.80 -9.48 3.56
C ALA A 53 -2.17 -10.16 3.54
N ARG A 54 -2.80 -10.23 2.35
CA ARG A 54 -4.08 -10.93 2.17
C ARG A 54 -3.96 -12.41 2.49
N LYS A 55 -2.90 -13.05 2.01
CA LYS A 55 -2.64 -14.47 2.27
C LYS A 55 -2.52 -14.72 3.77
N ILE A 56 -1.66 -13.97 4.46
CA ILE A 56 -1.46 -14.11 5.91
C ILE A 56 -2.77 -13.86 6.67
N ALA A 57 -3.52 -12.81 6.32
CA ALA A 57 -4.76 -12.48 7.02
C ALA A 57 -5.82 -13.60 6.89
N ILE A 58 -5.95 -14.22 5.73
CA ILE A 58 -6.97 -15.23 5.46
C ILE A 58 -6.53 -16.62 5.90
N GLU A 59 -5.30 -17.01 5.56
CA GLU A 59 -4.82 -18.38 5.78
C GLU A 59 -4.27 -18.57 7.21
N ASP A 60 -3.45 -17.64 7.70
CA ASP A 60 -2.82 -17.78 9.02
C ASP A 60 -3.73 -17.25 10.14
N TYR A 61 -4.40 -16.11 9.89
CA TYR A 61 -5.22 -15.43 10.88
C TYR A 61 -6.70 -15.72 10.76
N GLU A 62 -7.13 -16.45 9.72
CA GLU A 62 -8.51 -16.88 9.51
C GLU A 62 -9.51 -15.72 9.48
N VAL A 63 -9.04 -14.52 9.08
CA VAL A 63 -9.92 -13.38 8.88
C VAL A 63 -10.80 -13.66 7.67
N PRO A 64 -12.13 -13.50 7.78
CA PRO A 64 -13.02 -13.70 6.65
C PRO A 64 -12.65 -12.81 5.46
N LEU A 65 -12.60 -13.40 4.26
CA LEU A 65 -12.22 -12.69 3.04
C LEU A 65 -13.06 -11.42 2.81
N ALA A 66 -14.37 -11.49 3.09
CA ALA A 66 -15.27 -10.35 2.95
C ALA A 66 -14.86 -9.18 3.87
N TYR A 67 -14.45 -9.48 5.11
CA TYR A 67 -13.99 -8.46 6.06
C TYR A 67 -12.63 -7.87 5.66
N TYR A 68 -11.70 -8.71 5.19
CA TYR A 68 -10.40 -8.25 4.70
C TYR A 68 -10.59 -7.28 3.52
N ASN A 69 -11.37 -7.68 2.52
CA ASN A 69 -11.63 -6.84 1.35
C ASN A 69 -12.33 -5.54 1.74
N TYR A 70 -13.33 -5.60 2.63
CA TYR A 70 -13.99 -4.39 3.14
C TYR A 70 -13.00 -3.43 3.81
N SER A 71 -12.12 -3.95 4.68
CA SER A 71 -11.15 -3.15 5.43
C SER A 71 -10.13 -2.49 4.51
N VAL A 72 -9.58 -3.24 3.55
CA VAL A 72 -8.55 -2.71 2.65
C VAL A 72 -9.14 -1.78 1.59
N ILE A 73 -10.32 -2.06 1.04
CA ILE A 73 -10.92 -1.20 0.00
C ILE A 73 -11.38 0.13 0.58
N ASN A 74 -11.98 0.11 1.78
CA ASN A 74 -12.65 1.31 2.32
C ASN A 74 -11.80 2.05 3.36
N HIS A 75 -10.84 1.38 4.00
CA HIS A 75 -10.15 1.90 5.20
C HIS A 75 -8.64 1.62 5.20
N MET A 76 -7.99 1.48 4.03
CA MET A 76 -6.55 1.14 3.97
C MET A 76 -5.65 2.08 4.78
N ASP A 77 -5.93 3.38 4.77
CA ASP A 77 -5.10 4.35 5.50
C ASP A 77 -5.18 4.13 7.01
N ARG A 78 -6.36 3.75 7.52
CA ARG A 78 -6.54 3.37 8.92
C ARG A 78 -5.85 2.06 9.25
N VAL A 79 -5.87 1.09 8.32
CA VAL A 79 -5.14 -0.17 8.48
C VAL A 79 -3.64 0.09 8.58
N LYS A 80 -3.08 0.94 7.72
CA LYS A 80 -1.67 1.33 7.76
C LYS A 80 -1.31 2.06 9.05
N GLN A 81 -2.15 2.99 9.48
CA GLN A 81 -1.93 3.72 10.73
C GLN A 81 -1.94 2.75 11.92
N CYS A 82 -2.93 1.86 12.01
CA CYS A 82 -2.98 0.84 13.06
C CYS A 82 -1.76 -0.09 13.01
N ALA A 83 -1.30 -0.49 11.82
CA ALA A 83 -0.10 -1.29 11.66
C ALA A 83 1.16 -0.59 12.21
N LEU A 84 1.30 0.72 11.97
CA LEU A 84 2.39 1.52 12.53
C LEU A 84 2.29 1.64 14.05
N GLU A 85 1.11 1.94 14.57
CA GLU A 85 0.86 2.02 16.02
C GLU A 85 1.15 0.68 16.71
N MET A 86 0.76 -0.45 16.11
CA MET A 86 1.07 -1.78 16.63
C MET A 86 2.58 -2.04 16.65
N GLN A 87 3.30 -1.63 15.61
CA GLN A 87 4.75 -1.74 15.57
C GLN A 87 5.39 -0.89 16.67
N GLU A 88 4.93 0.33 16.91
CA GLU A 88 5.51 1.23 17.93
C GLU A 88 5.20 0.81 19.37
N LEU A 89 3.99 0.29 19.63
CA LEU A 89 3.49 0.05 20.98
C LEU A 89 3.77 -1.37 21.49
N SER A 90 3.99 -2.33 20.59
CA SER A 90 4.09 -3.74 20.97
C SER A 90 5.45 -4.33 20.57
N PRO A 91 6.28 -4.76 21.54
CA PRO A 91 7.56 -5.40 21.26
C PRO A 91 7.46 -6.64 20.36
N GLN A 92 6.31 -7.32 20.37
CA GLN A 92 6.06 -8.51 19.55
C GLN A 92 5.97 -8.19 18.06
N HIS A 93 5.75 -6.92 17.69
CA HIS A 93 5.51 -6.47 16.32
C HIS A 93 6.70 -5.72 15.71
N TYR A 94 7.77 -5.44 16.47
CA TYR A 94 8.93 -4.67 15.97
C TYR A 94 9.55 -5.28 14.72
N ASP A 95 9.75 -6.59 14.73
CA ASP A 95 10.42 -7.32 13.65
C ASP A 95 9.45 -7.80 12.55
N TYR A 96 8.17 -7.39 12.60
CA TYR A 96 7.21 -7.85 11.60
C TYR A 96 7.46 -7.15 10.28
N THR A 97 7.43 -7.94 9.20
CA THR A 97 7.41 -7.40 7.84
C THR A 97 6.11 -6.65 7.59
N TRP A 98 6.12 -5.68 6.67
CA TRP A 98 4.93 -4.92 6.27
C TRP A 98 3.70 -5.79 5.96
N PRO A 99 3.80 -6.89 5.19
CA PRO A 99 2.66 -7.77 4.96
C PRO A 99 2.05 -8.33 6.26
N ARG A 100 2.90 -8.74 7.20
CA ARG A 100 2.47 -9.31 8.48
C ARG A 100 1.89 -8.23 9.40
N LEU A 101 2.47 -7.03 9.43
CA LEU A 101 1.90 -5.89 10.16
C LEU A 101 0.51 -5.51 9.65
N LEU A 102 0.33 -5.42 8.33
CA LEU A 102 -0.97 -5.12 7.73
C LEU A 102 -2.00 -6.22 8.04
N ALA A 103 -1.60 -7.49 7.94
CA ALA A 103 -2.46 -8.62 8.29
C ALA A 103 -2.87 -8.58 9.78
N SER A 104 -1.92 -8.28 10.68
CA SER A 104 -2.17 -8.13 12.11
C SER A 104 -3.11 -6.98 12.42
N ALA A 105 -2.95 -5.84 11.75
CA ALA A 105 -3.84 -4.69 11.92
C ALA A 105 -5.29 -5.01 11.50
N VAL A 106 -5.46 -5.74 10.39
CA VAL A 106 -6.79 -6.20 9.97
C VAL A 106 -7.38 -7.20 10.96
N LEU A 107 -6.57 -8.15 11.45
CA LEU A 107 -7.01 -9.10 12.48
C LEU A 107 -7.45 -8.38 13.76
N PHE A 108 -6.65 -7.42 14.24
CA PHE A 108 -6.96 -6.65 15.44
C PHE A 108 -8.27 -5.86 15.28
N ALA A 109 -8.45 -5.20 14.13
CA ALA A 109 -9.69 -4.51 13.81
C ALA A 109 -10.89 -5.47 13.80
N PHE A 110 -10.73 -6.65 13.19
CA PHE A 110 -11.78 -7.67 13.15
C PHE A 110 -12.15 -8.17 14.55
N GLN A 111 -11.15 -8.50 15.38
CA GLN A 111 -11.36 -8.92 16.76
C GLN A 111 -12.12 -7.86 17.57
N ASN A 112 -11.78 -6.59 17.40
CA ASN A 112 -12.50 -5.49 18.06
C ASN A 112 -13.94 -5.37 17.55
N GLU A 113 -14.20 -5.56 16.25
CA GLU A 113 -15.58 -5.59 15.75
C GLU A 113 -16.36 -6.80 16.28
N CYS A 114 -15.75 -7.98 16.42
CA CYS A 114 -16.37 -9.14 17.04
C CYS A 114 -16.76 -8.87 18.51
N GLU A 115 -15.93 -8.16 19.26
CA GLU A 115 -16.29 -7.77 20.65
C GLU A 115 -17.45 -6.77 20.68
N LEU A 116 -17.47 -5.80 19.76
CA LEU A 116 -18.58 -4.86 19.65
C LEU A 116 -19.86 -5.56 19.21
N TYR A 117 -19.76 -6.61 18.38
CA TYR A 117 -20.88 -7.48 18.03
C TYR A 117 -21.44 -8.18 19.28
N GLN A 118 -20.57 -8.80 20.08
CA GLN A 118 -20.97 -9.47 21.33
C GLN A 118 -21.61 -8.50 22.34
N LYS A 119 -21.16 -7.23 22.35
CA LYS A 119 -21.75 -6.15 23.18
C LYS A 119 -23.07 -5.60 22.63
N GLY A 120 -23.57 -6.11 21.51
CA GLY A 120 -24.86 -5.69 20.96
C GLY A 120 -24.83 -4.35 20.20
N ILE A 121 -23.67 -3.89 19.74
CA ILE A 121 -23.57 -2.61 19.02
C ILE A 121 -24.21 -2.73 17.64
N GLN A 122 -25.39 -2.13 17.49
CA GLN A 122 -26.26 -2.29 16.31
C GLN A 122 -25.54 -2.00 14.98
N ARG A 123 -24.77 -0.91 14.90
CA ARG A 123 -24.03 -0.54 13.68
C ARG A 123 -22.99 -1.59 13.27
N THR A 124 -22.39 -2.29 14.24
CA THR A 124 -21.42 -3.35 13.97
C THR A 124 -22.14 -4.62 13.55
N ILE A 125 -23.24 -4.96 14.20
CA ILE A 125 -24.10 -6.10 13.82
C ILE A 125 -24.56 -5.96 12.37
N GLU A 126 -25.11 -4.81 12.00
CA GLU A 126 -25.59 -4.56 10.64
C GLU A 126 -24.47 -4.67 9.60
N ARG A 127 -23.26 -4.20 9.94
CA ARG A 127 -22.09 -4.28 9.06
C ARG A 127 -21.59 -5.71 8.89
N LEU A 128 -21.41 -6.45 9.98
CA LEU A 128 -20.94 -7.83 9.88
C LEU A 128 -21.96 -8.71 9.15
N LYS A 129 -23.26 -8.45 9.36
CA LYS A 129 -24.34 -9.10 8.59
C LYS A 129 -24.33 -8.70 7.11
N SER A 130 -24.11 -7.44 6.77
CA SER A 130 -24.04 -7.00 5.36
C SER A 130 -22.84 -7.58 4.61
N LEU A 131 -21.77 -7.89 5.35
CA LEU A 131 -20.59 -8.61 4.84
C LEU A 131 -20.77 -10.15 4.84
N ALA A 132 -21.95 -10.66 5.21
CA ALA A 132 -22.27 -12.07 5.30
C ALA A 132 -21.29 -12.87 6.20
N ILE A 133 -20.80 -12.25 7.27
CA ILE A 133 -19.93 -12.91 8.24
C ILE A 133 -20.78 -13.83 9.12
N SER A 134 -20.46 -15.12 9.15
CA SER A 134 -21.14 -16.11 9.99
C SER A 134 -20.89 -15.85 11.48
N GLU A 135 -21.89 -16.11 12.31
CA GLU A 135 -21.75 -16.02 13.78
C GLU A 135 -20.68 -17.00 14.30
N ASP A 136 -20.52 -18.17 13.68
CA ASP A 136 -19.47 -19.13 14.03
C ASP A 136 -18.06 -18.54 13.88
N ALA A 137 -17.80 -17.81 12.79
CA ALA A 137 -16.52 -17.14 12.59
C ALA A 137 -16.26 -16.08 13.67
N ILE A 138 -17.30 -15.33 14.06
CA ILE A 138 -17.22 -14.32 15.13
C ILE A 138 -16.88 -15.01 16.46
N ALA A 139 -17.61 -16.06 16.81
CA ALA A 139 -17.41 -16.83 18.04
C ALA A 139 -16.02 -17.47 18.09
N HIS A 140 -15.57 -18.07 16.99
CA HIS A 140 -14.23 -18.66 16.88
C HIS A 140 -13.11 -17.62 17.09
N THR A 141 -13.23 -16.46 16.46
CA THR A 141 -12.24 -15.37 16.64
C THR A 141 -12.18 -14.86 18.07
N LEU A 142 -13.34 -14.73 18.74
CA LEU A 142 -13.39 -14.32 20.15
C LEU A 142 -12.73 -15.38 21.07
N ALA A 143 -13.05 -16.65 20.88
CA ALA A 143 -12.46 -17.74 21.65
C ALA A 143 -10.93 -17.80 21.50
N LYS A 144 -10.40 -17.60 20.28
CA LYS A 144 -8.96 -17.56 20.01
C LYS A 144 -8.28 -16.38 20.73
N ARG A 145 -8.94 -15.22 20.82
CA ARG A 145 -8.44 -14.04 21.54
C ARG A 145 -8.39 -14.28 23.05
N GLU A 146 -9.40 -14.91 23.61
CA GLU A 146 -9.45 -15.25 25.04
C GLU A 146 -8.31 -16.20 25.42
N GLN A 147 -8.05 -17.23 24.60
CA GLN A 147 -6.92 -18.15 24.81
C GLN A 147 -5.55 -17.46 24.74
N ALA A 148 -5.40 -16.46 23.87
CA ALA A 148 -4.15 -15.69 23.78
C ALA A 148 -3.92 -14.76 24.99
N ASN A 149 -4.99 -14.37 25.70
CA ASN A 149 -4.94 -13.53 26.89
C ASN A 149 -4.83 -14.32 28.21
N CYS A 150 -4.96 -15.66 28.18
CA CYS A 150 -4.70 -16.47 29.37
C CYS A 150 -3.20 -16.45 29.72
N PRO A 151 -2.80 -15.96 30.91
CA PRO A 151 -1.42 -16.06 31.34
C PRO A 151 -1.06 -17.54 31.49
N LYS A 152 0.04 -17.96 30.87
CA LYS A 152 0.68 -19.24 31.17
C LYS A 152 1.44 -19.16 32.50
#